data_AF-A0A7W0GJA8-F1
#
_entry.id   AF-A0A7W0GJA8-F1
#
_cell.length_a   1.000
_cell.length_b   1.000
_cell.length_c   1.000
_cell.angle_alpha   90.00
_cell.angle_beta   90.00
_cell.angle_gamma   90.00
#
_symmetry.space_group_name_H-M   'P 1'
#
loop_
_entity.id
_entity.type
_entity.pdbx_description
1 polymer ?
#
loop_
_entity_poly.entity_id
_entity_poly.type
_entity_poly.pdbx_seq_one_letter_code
_entity_poly.pdbx_strand_id
1 'polypeptide(L)'
;MNWPPVPQVDLLEGLHLRYGVLATELRLLSDGLDEAARTFRVGVGNGPDLALRLAAGDPRPVTYFVLLHLRDRGVDAVVAPLPTMTGEAFVRVDGLTWSLYPFFDGADGWTHGMDVQAWHNLGSALRAVHDVPPADAVVPREAFDVTRYDGLTAWNAASR
;
A
#
# COMPACT_ATOMS: atom_id res chain seq x y z
N MET A 1 -8.43 -16.93 7.26
CA MET A 1 -8.47 -17.08 5.77
C MET A 1 -7.51 -18.20 5.39
N ASN A 2 -7.90 -19.14 4.51
CA ASN A 2 -6.96 -20.15 3.98
C ASN A 2 -6.18 -19.51 2.84
N TRP A 3 -4.89 -19.25 3.04
CA TRP A 3 -4.04 -18.62 2.03
C TRP A 3 -3.67 -19.67 0.98
N PRO A 4 -3.85 -19.41 -0.33
CA PRO A 4 -3.38 -20.35 -1.33
C PRO A 4 -1.85 -20.47 -1.22
N PRO A 5 -1.27 -21.69 -1.26
CA PRO A 5 0.17 -21.83 -1.32
C PRO A 5 0.64 -21.20 -2.63
N VAL A 6 1.55 -20.23 -2.55
CA VAL A 6 2.22 -19.66 -3.71
C VAL A 6 3.69 -20.05 -3.61
N PRO A 7 4.16 -21.01 -4.42
CA PRO A 7 5.57 -21.38 -4.48
C PRO A 7 6.46 -20.16 -4.73
N GLN A 8 7.62 -20.13 -4.07
CA GLN A 8 8.58 -19.03 -4.24
C GLN A 8 9.06 -18.90 -5.70
N VAL A 9 9.16 -20.02 -6.43
CA VAL A 9 9.52 -20.01 -7.85
C VAL A 9 8.51 -19.23 -8.70
N ASP A 10 7.21 -19.37 -8.41
CA ASP A 10 6.15 -18.66 -9.12
C ASP A 10 6.17 -17.16 -8.79
N LEU A 11 6.56 -16.79 -7.56
CA LEU A 11 6.79 -15.39 -7.17
C LEU A 11 7.96 -14.76 -7.94
N LEU A 12 9.07 -15.48 -8.05
CA LEU A 12 10.25 -15.02 -8.79
C LEU A 12 9.97 -14.87 -10.28
N GLU A 13 9.32 -15.87 -10.89
CA GLU A 13 8.92 -15.82 -12.30
C GLU A 13 7.89 -14.70 -12.53
N GLY A 14 6.91 -14.56 -11.63
CA GLY A 14 5.91 -13.50 -11.69
C GLY A 14 6.52 -12.10 -11.62
N LEU A 15 7.50 -11.88 -10.73
CA LEU A 15 8.25 -10.63 -10.62
C LEU A 15 9.01 -10.32 -11.91
N HIS A 16 9.68 -11.31 -12.50
CA HIS A 16 10.40 -11.13 -13.75
C HIS A 16 9.44 -10.79 -14.90
N LEU A 17 8.41 -11.60 -15.12
CA LEU A 17 7.49 -11.46 -16.25
C LEU A 17 6.63 -10.18 -16.19
N ARG A 18 6.24 -9.74 -14.99
CA ARG A 18 5.27 -8.62 -14.84
C ARG A 18 5.93 -7.31 -14.49
N TYR A 19 7.07 -7.33 -13.81
CA TYR A 19 7.73 -6.11 -13.34
C TYR A 19 9.16 -5.96 -13.90
N GLY A 20 9.66 -6.94 -14.66
CA GLY A 20 11.04 -6.92 -15.16
C GLY A 20 12.07 -7.08 -14.04
N VAL A 21 11.66 -7.51 -12.85
CA VAL A 21 12.52 -7.59 -11.68
C VAL A 21 13.15 -8.97 -11.58
N LEU A 22 14.48 -9.02 -11.68
CA LEU A 22 15.27 -10.22 -11.40
C LEU A 22 15.57 -10.27 -9.90
N ALA A 23 14.65 -10.86 -9.13
CA ALA A 23 14.80 -10.99 -7.70
C ALA A 23 15.86 -12.04 -7.32
N THR A 24 16.75 -11.68 -6.40
CA THR A 24 17.81 -12.57 -5.89
C THR A 24 17.42 -13.22 -4.57
N GLU A 25 16.51 -12.61 -3.81
CA GLU A 25 15.97 -13.13 -2.55
C GLU A 25 14.50 -12.74 -2.40
N LEU A 26 13.72 -13.60 -1.75
CA LEU A 26 12.38 -13.27 -1.27
C LEU A 26 12.27 -13.65 0.20
N ARG A 27 11.91 -12.67 1.04
CA ARG A 27 11.72 -12.86 2.47
C ARG A 27 10.33 -12.40 2.88
N LEU A 28 9.54 -13.29 3.46
CA LEU A 28 8.25 -12.93 4.04
C LEU A 28 8.44 -12.01 5.25
N LEU A 29 7.70 -10.91 5.30
CA LEU A 29 7.66 -9.98 6.43
C LEU A 29 6.53 -10.39 7.39
N SER A 30 6.84 -10.45 8.68
CA SER A 30 5.95 -10.99 9.73
C SER A 30 5.12 -9.92 10.46
N ASP A 31 5.34 -8.65 10.18
CA ASP A 31 4.80 -7.47 10.86
C ASP A 31 3.64 -6.79 10.09
N GLY A 32 3.14 -7.42 9.03
CA GLY A 32 2.03 -6.89 8.25
C GLY A 32 0.72 -6.81 9.07
N LEU A 33 0.08 -5.63 9.06
CA LEU A 33 -1.17 -5.36 9.78
C LEU A 33 -2.45 -5.76 9.01
N ASP A 34 -2.32 -6.26 7.78
CA ASP A 34 -3.44 -6.72 6.96
C ASP A 34 -3.43 -8.25 6.87
N GLU A 35 -4.35 -8.89 7.60
CA GLU A 35 -4.47 -10.35 7.62
C GLU A 35 -4.79 -10.95 6.25
N ALA A 36 -5.44 -10.18 5.37
CA ALA A 36 -5.76 -10.56 4.00
C ALA A 36 -4.60 -10.30 3.03
N ALA A 37 -3.43 -9.86 3.53
CA ALA A 37 -2.26 -9.65 2.71
C ALA A 37 -1.00 -10.31 3.29
N ARG A 38 -0.03 -10.55 2.41
CA ARG A 38 1.33 -10.96 2.73
C ARG A 38 2.29 -10.05 1.99
N THR A 39 3.32 -9.57 2.67
CA THR A 39 4.34 -8.71 2.06
C THR A 39 5.67 -9.43 2.10
N PHE A 40 6.38 -9.43 0.99
CA PHE A 40 7.72 -9.97 0.85
C PHE A 40 8.71 -8.83 0.60
N ARG A 41 9.82 -8.82 1.32
CA ARG A 41 11.02 -8.07 0.92
C ARG A 41 11.66 -8.81 -0.25
N VAL A 42 11.90 -8.08 -1.33
CA VAL A 42 12.46 -8.56 -2.58
C VAL A 42 13.86 -8.00 -2.71
N GLY A 43 14.87 -8.87 -2.61
CA GLY A 43 16.25 -8.49 -2.87
C GLY A 43 16.49 -8.35 -4.36
N VAL A 44 17.14 -7.26 -4.78
CA VAL A 44 17.42 -6.99 -6.20
C VAL A 44 18.91 -6.69 -6.40
N GLY A 45 19.76 -7.71 -6.44
CA GLY A 45 21.18 -7.58 -6.81
C GLY A 45 21.89 -6.38 -6.14
N ASN A 46 22.39 -5.44 -6.93
CA ASN A 46 23.04 -4.20 -6.47
C ASN A 46 22.09 -2.98 -6.35
N GLY A 47 20.78 -3.19 -6.49
CA GLY A 47 19.74 -2.16 -6.43
C GLY A 47 19.09 -2.07 -5.04
N PRO A 48 18.21 -1.06 -4.84
CA PRO A 48 17.40 -1.00 -3.64
C PRO A 48 16.41 -2.17 -3.60
N ASP A 49 16.17 -2.68 -2.39
CA ASP A 49 15.15 -3.70 -2.19
C ASP A 49 13.75 -3.16 -2.50
N LEU A 50 12.85 -4.07 -2.82
CA LEU A 50 11.45 -3.79 -3.12
C LEU A 50 10.53 -4.56 -2.17
N ALA A 51 9.27 -4.14 -2.10
CA ALA A 51 8.24 -4.81 -1.32
C ALA A 51 7.17 -5.36 -2.27
N LEU A 52 7.08 -6.69 -2.39
CA LEU A 52 5.99 -7.35 -3.10
C LEU A 52 4.85 -7.61 -2.11
N ARG A 53 3.72 -6.92 -2.29
CA ARG A 53 2.48 -7.16 -1.54
C ARG A 53 1.54 -8.02 -2.36
N LEU A 54 1.13 -9.13 -1.75
CA LEU A 54 0.08 -10.03 -2.24
C LEU A 54 -1.16 -9.85 -1.37
N ALA A 55 -2.30 -9.50 -1.95
CA ALA A 55 -3.57 -9.34 -1.24
C ALA A 55 -4.64 -10.27 -1.79
N ALA A 56 -5.37 -10.95 -0.91
CA ALA A 56 -6.54 -11.75 -1.27
C ALA A 56 -7.79 -10.89 -1.45
N GLY A 57 -8.78 -11.46 -2.14
CA GLY A 57 -10.04 -10.77 -2.45
C GLY A 57 -9.91 -9.82 -3.64
N ASP A 58 -10.98 -9.06 -3.88
CA ASP A 58 -11.04 -8.12 -4.99
C ASP A 58 -10.25 -6.85 -4.67
N PRO A 59 -9.38 -6.40 -5.60
CA PRO A 59 -8.67 -5.15 -5.41
C PRO A 59 -9.68 -4.00 -5.35
N ARG A 60 -9.38 -2.99 -4.54
CA ARG A 60 -10.04 -1.68 -4.61
C ARG A 60 -9.12 -0.76 -5.41
N PRO A 61 -9.31 -0.57 -6.73
CA PRO A 61 -8.32 0.09 -7.57
C PRO A 61 -7.96 1.50 -7.11
N VAL A 62 -8.92 2.21 -6.50
CA VAL A 62 -8.74 3.53 -5.89
C VAL A 62 -7.55 3.58 -4.91
N THR A 63 -7.27 2.51 -4.15
CA THR A 63 -6.18 2.51 -3.16
C THR A 63 -4.79 2.63 -3.81
N TYR A 64 -4.65 2.17 -5.05
CA TYR A 64 -3.41 2.24 -5.80
C TYR A 64 -3.32 3.54 -6.59
N PHE A 65 -4.42 3.92 -7.25
CA PHE A 65 -4.45 5.08 -8.12
C PHE A 65 -4.35 6.42 -7.38
N VAL A 66 -4.86 6.52 -6.15
CA VAL A 66 -4.65 7.72 -5.32
C VAL A 66 -3.16 7.92 -5.04
N LEU A 67 -2.44 6.85 -4.68
CA LEU A 67 -1.01 6.93 -4.41
C LEU A 67 -0.21 7.31 -5.67
N LEU A 68 -0.55 6.71 -6.81
CA LEU A 68 0.06 7.07 -8.10
C LEU A 68 -0.22 8.54 -8.47
N HIS A 69 -1.47 9.00 -8.34
CA HIS A 69 -1.86 10.38 -8.64
C HIS A 69 -1.12 11.42 -7.79
N LEU A 70 -0.88 11.10 -6.51
CA LEU A 70 -0.09 11.93 -5.59
C LEU A 70 1.39 11.95 -6.00
N ARG A 71 1.99 10.78 -6.25
CA ARG A 71 3.39 10.69 -6.72
C ARG A 71 3.59 11.45 -8.03
N ASP A 72 2.69 11.27 -8.99
CA ASP A 72 2.78 11.92 -10.31
C ASP A 72 2.62 13.45 -10.23
N ARG A 73 2.20 13.98 -9.07
CA ARG A 73 2.15 15.41 -8.73
C ARG A 73 3.29 15.86 -7.80
N GLY A 74 4.31 15.03 -7.63
CA GLY A 74 5.52 15.37 -6.87
C GLY A 74 5.39 15.23 -5.36
N VAL A 75 4.41 14.47 -4.87
CA VAL A 75 4.32 14.16 -3.44
C VAL A 75 5.23 12.96 -3.13
N ASP A 76 6.49 13.23 -2.80
CA ASP A 76 7.49 12.17 -2.52
C ASP A 76 7.25 11.43 -1.20
N ALA A 77 6.46 12.02 -0.30
CA ALA A 77 6.16 11.45 1.02
C ALA A 77 5.16 10.28 1.00
N VAL A 78 4.68 9.87 -0.18
CA VAL A 78 3.82 8.68 -0.34
C VAL A 78 4.56 7.53 -1.00
N VAL A 79 4.33 6.32 -0.50
CA VAL A 79 4.86 5.10 -1.10
C VAL A 79 3.88 4.57 -2.13
N ALA A 80 4.03 5.00 -3.38
CA ALA A 80 3.19 4.57 -4.48
C ALA A 80 3.71 3.27 -5.13
N PRO A 81 2.83 2.45 -5.72
CA PRO A 81 3.25 1.22 -6.38
C PRO A 81 4.12 1.51 -7.61
N LEU A 82 5.10 0.64 -7.84
CA LEU A 82 5.84 0.57 -9.09
C LEU A 82 4.94 -0.09 -10.15
N PRO A 83 4.83 0.50 -11.35
CA PRO A 83 4.00 -0.06 -12.40
C PRO A 83 4.56 -1.39 -12.89
N THR A 84 3.69 -2.25 -13.39
CA THR A 84 4.08 -3.41 -14.20
C THR A 84 4.77 -2.93 -15.49
N MET A 85 5.39 -3.86 -16.22
CA MET A 85 5.96 -3.59 -17.56
C MET A 85 4.91 -3.09 -18.56
N THR A 86 3.64 -3.41 -18.33
CA THR A 86 2.48 -2.97 -19.12
C THR A 86 1.84 -1.69 -18.57
N GLY A 87 2.36 -1.13 -17.48
CA GLY A 87 1.95 0.16 -16.92
C GLY A 87 0.82 0.10 -15.89
N GLU A 88 0.35 -1.08 -15.49
CA GLU A 88 -0.69 -1.20 -14.46
C GLU A 88 -0.13 -1.03 -13.04
N ALA A 89 -0.96 -0.51 -12.14
CA ALA A 89 -0.61 -0.31 -10.73
C ALA A 89 -0.53 -1.61 -9.90
N PHE A 90 -1.18 -2.66 -10.39
CA PHE A 90 -1.25 -3.99 -9.81
C PHE A 90 -1.62 -5.00 -10.89
N VAL A 91 -1.44 -6.29 -10.59
CA VAL A 91 -1.84 -7.39 -11.47
C VAL A 91 -2.53 -8.50 -10.69
N ARG A 92 -3.48 -9.19 -11.33
CA ARG A 92 -4.18 -10.34 -10.75
C ARG A 92 -3.50 -11.63 -11.19
N VAL A 93 -3.13 -12.46 -10.22
CA VAL A 93 -2.50 -13.77 -10.46
C VAL A 93 -3.11 -14.75 -9.45
N ASP A 94 -3.74 -15.82 -9.96
CA ASP A 94 -4.31 -16.91 -9.16
C ASP A 94 -5.19 -16.46 -7.98
N GLY A 95 -6.04 -15.47 -8.23
CA GLY A 95 -6.96 -14.95 -7.21
C GLY A 95 -6.33 -13.98 -6.20
N LEU A 96 -5.05 -13.64 -6.36
CA LEU A 96 -4.33 -12.66 -5.56
C LEU A 96 -4.03 -11.39 -6.37
N THR A 97 -4.02 -10.25 -5.68
CA THR A 97 -3.60 -8.96 -6.22
C THR A 97 -2.16 -8.74 -5.85
N TRP A 98 -1.30 -8.64 -6.85
CA TRP A 98 0.12 -8.36 -6.70
C TRP A 98 0.36 -6.89 -6.94
N SER A 99 1.10 -6.26 -6.05
CA SER A 99 1.54 -4.87 -6.18
C SER A 99 2.96 -4.76 -5.63
N LEU A 100 3.81 -4.02 -6.34
CA LEU A 100 5.22 -3.85 -6.01
C LEU A 100 5.47 -2.42 -5.55
N TYR A 101 6.29 -2.23 -4.53
CA TYR A 101 6.61 -0.91 -3.98
C TYR A 101 8.11 -0.78 -3.75
N PRO A 102 8.66 0.44 -3.67
CA PRO A 102 9.95 0.66 -3.03
C PRO A 102 9.93 0.12 -1.59
N PHE A 103 11.01 -0.51 -1.14
CA PHE A 103 11.17 -0.92 0.26
C PHE A 103 11.99 0.11 1.03
N PHE A 104 11.55 0.43 2.25
CA PHE A 104 12.26 1.31 3.17
C PHE A 104 12.55 0.54 4.46
N ASP A 105 13.83 0.44 4.81
CA ASP A 105 14.27 -0.14 6.08
C ASP A 105 14.26 0.94 7.15
N GLY A 106 13.05 1.28 7.63
CA GLY A 106 12.81 2.36 8.58
C GLY A 106 11.93 1.93 9.75
N ALA A 107 12.09 2.60 10.89
CA ALA A 107 11.23 2.38 12.05
C ALA A 107 9.87 3.08 11.88
N ASP A 108 8.82 2.48 12.43
CA ASP A 108 7.50 3.08 12.48
C ASP A 108 7.35 4.10 13.63
N GLY A 109 6.26 4.86 13.59
CA GLY A 109 5.95 5.85 14.64
C GLY A 109 5.55 5.25 15.99
N TRP A 110 5.35 3.92 16.07
CA TRP A 110 5.05 3.23 17.34
C TRP A 110 6.32 2.93 18.13
N THR A 111 7.38 2.54 17.43
CA THR A 111 8.66 2.13 18.02
C THR A 111 9.65 3.28 18.11
N HIS A 112 9.64 4.18 17.12
CA HIS A 112 10.41 5.42 17.14
C HIS A 112 9.44 6.60 17.19
N GLY A 113 9.36 7.23 18.37
CA GLY A 113 8.68 8.51 18.51
C GLY A 113 9.26 9.55 17.55
N MET A 114 8.45 10.55 17.18
CA MET A 114 8.86 11.60 16.27
C MET A 114 9.53 12.74 17.02
N ASP A 115 10.75 13.11 16.60
CA ASP A 115 11.38 14.34 17.05
C ASP A 115 10.73 15.58 16.40
N VAL A 116 11.15 16.76 16.83
CA VAL A 116 10.61 18.03 16.32
C VAL A 116 10.73 18.14 14.80
N GLN A 117 11.85 17.69 14.21
CA GLN A 117 12.05 17.77 12.77
C GLN A 117 11.14 16.79 12.01
N ALA A 118 10.97 15.56 12.53
CA ALA A 118 10.06 14.58 11.98
C ALA A 118 8.61 15.09 12.00
N TRP A 119 8.19 15.76 13.08
CA TRP A 119 6.86 16.40 13.15
C TRP A 119 6.68 17.49 12.08
N HIS A 120 7.69 18.34 11.87
CA HIS A 120 7.64 19.33 10.79
C HIS A 120 7.59 18.69 9.40
N ASN A 121 8.34 17.60 9.19
CA ASN A 121 8.34 16.86 7.93
C ASN A 121 6.96 16.22 7.66
N LEU A 122 6.33 15.63 8.69
CA LEU A 122 4.98 15.09 8.58
C LEU A 122 3.95 16.16 8.25
N GLY A 123 4.00 17.32 8.92
CA GLY A 123 3.11 18.44 8.61
C GLY A 123 3.27 18.93 7.17
N SER A 124 4.50 19.00 6.68
CA SER A 124 4.81 19.39 5.30
C SER A 124 4.30 18.35 4.29
N ALA A 125 4.47 17.07 4.59
CA ALA A 125 3.95 15.96 3.78
C ALA A 125 2.42 15.97 3.68
N LEU A 126 1.72 16.15 4.81
CA LEU A 126 0.27 16.23 4.86
C LEU A 126 -0.24 17.45 4.07
N ARG A 127 0.43 18.60 4.17
CA ARG A 127 0.11 19.77 3.36
C ARG A 127 0.26 19.47 1.87
N ALA A 128 1.36 18.83 1.45
CA ALA A 128 1.57 18.46 0.06
C ALA A 128 0.47 17.51 -0.47
N VAL A 129 0.01 16.55 0.35
CA VAL A 129 -1.13 15.69 0.00
C VAL A 129 -2.42 16.50 -0.16
N HIS A 130 -2.72 17.42 0.77
CA HIS A 130 -3.95 18.23 0.72
C HIS A 130 -3.97 19.27 -0.40
N ASP A 131 -2.80 19.77 -0.81
CA ASP A 131 -2.68 20.73 -1.91
C ASP A 131 -2.95 20.07 -3.29
N VAL A 132 -2.88 18.74 -3.38
CA VAL A 132 -3.19 17.99 -4.60
C VAL A 132 -4.71 17.87 -4.79
N PRO A 133 -5.26 18.34 -5.92
CA PRO A 133 -6.67 18.15 -6.22
C PRO A 133 -7.04 16.65 -6.27
N PRO A 134 -8.23 16.27 -5.77
CA PRO A 134 -8.65 14.87 -5.79
C PRO A 134 -8.69 14.32 -7.21
N ALA A 135 -8.35 13.04 -7.35
CA ALA A 135 -8.52 12.31 -8.60
C ALA A 135 -10.02 11.97 -8.78
N ASP A 136 -10.82 12.96 -9.19
CA ASP A 136 -12.29 12.84 -9.30
C ASP A 136 -12.75 11.64 -10.16
N ALA A 137 -11.95 11.20 -11.13
CA ALA A 137 -12.24 10.03 -11.95
C ALA A 137 -12.04 8.69 -11.22
N VAL A 138 -11.35 8.69 -10.08
CA VAL A 138 -10.84 7.49 -9.42
C VAL A 138 -11.35 7.35 -7.97
N VAL A 139 -11.54 8.48 -7.29
CA VAL A 139 -12.02 8.50 -5.90
C VAL A 139 -13.54 8.52 -5.89
N PRO A 140 -14.21 7.48 -5.37
CA PRO A 140 -15.66 7.51 -5.20
C PRO A 140 -16.05 8.70 -4.33
N ARG A 141 -17.07 9.46 -4.75
CA ARG A 141 -17.69 10.43 -3.86
C ARG A 141 -18.60 9.70 -2.90
N GLU A 142 -18.23 9.68 -1.64
CA GLU A 142 -19.12 9.24 -0.59
C GLU A 142 -20.22 10.28 -0.41
N ALA A 143 -21.48 9.84 -0.45
CA ALA A 143 -22.57 10.65 0.07
C ALA A 143 -22.52 10.52 1.59
N PHE A 144 -22.05 11.57 2.27
CA PHE A 144 -21.99 11.59 3.73
C PHE A 144 -23.40 11.40 4.30
N ASP A 145 -23.65 10.23 4.87
CA ASP A 145 -24.91 9.87 5.52
C ASP A 145 -24.68 9.72 7.03
N VAL A 146 -25.05 10.77 7.76
CA VAL A 146 -24.95 10.83 9.22
C VAL A 146 -25.73 9.72 9.93
N THR A 147 -26.76 9.15 9.29
CA THR A 147 -27.64 8.16 9.93
C THR A 147 -26.95 6.81 10.14
N ARG A 148 -25.89 6.52 9.38
CA ARG A 148 -25.03 5.33 9.61
C ARG A 148 -24.28 5.37 10.94
N TYR A 149 -24.17 6.55 11.56
CA TYR A 149 -23.55 6.75 12.87
C TYR A 149 -24.57 6.89 14.00
N ASP A 150 -25.89 6.80 13.75
CA ASP A 150 -26.90 6.89 14.81
C ASP A 150 -26.75 5.79 15.88
N GLY A 151 -26.18 4.64 15.51
CA GLY A 151 -25.80 3.58 16.45
C GLY A 151 -24.73 3.99 17.46
N LEU A 152 -23.82 4.92 17.12
CA LEU A 152 -22.81 5.46 18.04
C LEU A 152 -23.44 6.41 19.08
N THR A 153 -24.51 7.11 18.71
CA THR A 153 -25.27 7.96 19.64
C THR A 153 -25.97 7.10 20.71
N ALA A 154 -26.51 5.94 20.32
CA ALA A 154 -27.10 4.96 21.24
C ALA A 154 -26.05 4.31 22.16
N TRP A 155 -24.86 3.96 21.65
CA TRP A 155 -23.77 3.41 22.44
C TRP A 155 -23.25 4.39 23.52
N ASN A 156 -23.12 5.68 23.19
CA ASN A 156 -22.71 6.72 24.14
C ASN A 156 -23.75 6.96 25.25
N ALA A 157 -25.05 6.77 24.96
CA ALA A 157 -26.12 6.92 25.94
C ALA A 157 -26.22 5.73 26.90
N ALA A 158 -25.89 4.52 26.44
CA ALA A 158 -25.91 3.29 27.24
C ALA A 158 -24.64 3.09 28.11
N SER A 159 -23.60 3.91 27.91
CA SER A 159 -22.30 3.80 28.60
C SER A 159 -22.10 4.86 29.70
N ARG A 160 -23.16 5.54 30.14
CA ARG A 160 -23.18 6.48 31.28
C ARG A 160 -24.06 5.94 32.40
#